data_AF-A0A0H3BPI7-F1
#
_entry.id   AF-A0A0H3BPI7-F1
#
_cell.length_a   1.000
_cell.length_b   1.000
_cell.length_c   1.000
_cell.angle_alpha   90.00
_cell.angle_beta   90.00
_cell.angle_gamma   90.00
#
_symmetry.space_group_name_H-M   'P 1'
#
loop_
_entity.id
_entity.type
_entity.pdbx_description
1 polymer ?
#
loop_
_entity_poly.entity_id
_entity_poly.type
_entity_poly.pdbx_seq_one_letter_code
_entity_poly.pdbx_strand_id
1 'polypeptide(L)' 'MTTRTGEIIETQGKPEVDTATGMTKYADVYGYHRVIKTSEIVQTTEGASKLDW' A
#
# COMPACT_ATOMS: atom_id res chain seq x y z
N MET A 1 -5.36 2.36 -0.39
CA MET A 1 -4.31 3.17 -1.04
C MET A 1 -4.80 3.60 -2.42
N THR A 2 -4.61 4.86 -2.80
CA THR A 2 -5.11 5.40 -4.08
C THR A 2 -3.93 5.77 -4.98
N THR A 3 -3.89 5.21 -6.19
CA THR A 3 -2.87 5.50 -7.18
C THR A 3 -3.23 6.73 -8.01
N ARG A 4 -2.24 7.25 -8.75
CA ARG A 4 -2.39 8.40 -9.65
C ARG A 4 -3.33 8.13 -10.82
N THR A 5 -3.51 6.87 -11.20
CA THR A 5 -4.48 6.47 -12.22
C THR A 5 -5.92 6.40 -11.70
N GLY A 6 -6.14 6.65 -10.41
CA GLY A 6 -7.44 6.54 -9.76
C GLY A 6 -7.78 5.11 -9.29
N GLU A 7 -6.82 4.18 -9.37
CA GLU A 7 -6.99 2.82 -8.86
C GLU A 7 -6.97 2.84 -7.33
N ILE A 8 -7.91 2.12 -6.73
CA ILE A 8 -7.99 1.94 -5.28
C ILE A 8 -7.49 0.54 -4.97
N ILE A 9 -6.35 0.47 -4.30
CA ILE A 9 -5.72 -0.75 -3.82
C ILE A 9 -6.09 -0.91 -2.35
N GLU A 10 -6.83 -1.97 -2.04
CA GLU A 10 -7.07 -2.38 -0.66
C GLU A 10 -5.80 -2.99 -0.07
N THR A 11 -5.38 -2.46 1.07
CA THR A 11 -4.16 -2.90 1.76
C THR A 11 -4.52 -3.42 3.15
N GLN A 12 -3.74 -4.38 3.64
CA GLN A 12 -3.78 -4.78 5.03
C GLN A 12 -2.75 -3.98 5.81
N GLY A 13 -3.20 -3.33 6.88
CA GLY A 13 -2.37 -2.38 7.63
C GLY A 13 -1.89 -1.18 6.81
N LYS A 14 -0.88 -0.49 7.33
CA LYS A 14 -0.37 0.75 6.76
C LYS A 14 0.70 0.47 5.70
N PRO A 15 0.56 1.00 4.47
CA PRO A 15 1.65 1.00 3.50
C PRO A 15 2.88 1.75 4.03
N GLU A 16 4.06 1.16 3.87
CA GLU A 16 5.33 1.71 4.34
C GLU A 16 6.16 2.25 3.18
N VAL A 17 6.57 3.51 3.28
CA VAL A 17 7.42 4.14 2.26
C VAL A 17 8.87 3.78 2.53
N ASP A 18 9.50 3.11 1.57
CA ASP A 18 10.93 2.85 1.53
C ASP A 18 11.63 4.03 0.83
N THR A 19 12.18 4.94 1.62
CA THR A 19 12.86 6.16 1.13
C THR A 19 14.18 5.87 0.43
N ALA A 20 14.79 4.69 0.66
CA ALA A 20 16.04 4.31 0.02
C ALA A 20 15.82 3.89 -1.44
N THR A 21 14.69 3.26 -1.72
CA THR A 21 14.34 2.76 -3.07
C THR A 21 13.30 3.60 -3.79
N GLY A 22 12.60 4.50 -3.08
CA GLY A 22 11.48 5.26 -3.64
C GLY A 22 10.24 4.39 -3.91
N MET A 23 10.15 3.23 -3.26
CA MET A 23 9.02 2.31 -3.35
C MET A 23 8.18 2.36 -2.08
N THR A 24 6.91 2.05 -2.18
CA THR A 24 6.02 1.83 -1.06
C THR A 24 5.68 0.35 -0.98
N LYS A 25 5.97 -0.26 0.15
CA LYS A 25 5.68 -1.65 0.50
C LYS A 25 4.31 -1.71 1.13
N TYR A 26 3.50 -2.69 0.75
CA TYR A 26 2.20 -2.93 1.37
C TYR A 26 1.84 -4.41 1.29
N ALA A 27 0.99 -4.86 2.21
CA ALA A 27 0.31 -6.14 2.08
C ALA A 27 -1.02 -5.93 1.37
N ASP A 28 -1.31 -6.73 0.35
CA ASP A 28 -2.63 -6.72 -0.30
C ASP A 28 -3.69 -7.48 0.53
N VAL A 29 -4.94 -7.50 0.07
CA VAL A 29 -6.06 -8.19 0.76
C VAL A 29 -5.86 -9.68 0.94
N TYR A 30 -4.94 -10.30 0.21
CA TYR A 30 -4.61 -11.71 0.32
C TYR A 30 -3.39 -11.96 1.23
N GLY A 31 -2.81 -10.90 1.79
CA GLY A 31 -1.60 -10.97 2.63
C GLY A 31 -0.30 -11.06 1.82
N TYR A 32 -0.33 -10.87 0.50
CA TYR A 32 0.90 -10.87 -0.29
C TYR A 32 1.61 -9.53 -0.18
N HIS A 33 2.93 -9.60 -0.06
CA HIS A 33 3.79 -8.43 -0.05
C HIS A 33 3.93 -7.89 -1.47
N ARG A 34 3.51 -6.65 -1.65
CA ARG A 34 3.56 -5.93 -2.91
C ARG A 34 4.37 -4.65 -2.74
N VAL A 35 4.90 -4.18 -3.86
CA VAL A 35 5.63 -2.92 -3.95
C VAL A 35 5.08 -2.11 -5.10
N ILE A 36 4.94 -0.80 -4.88
CA ILE A 36 4.55 0.16 -5.90
C ILE A 36 5.48 1.37 -5.82
N LYS A 37 5.68 2.11 -6.92
CA LYS A 37 6.48 3.34 -6.86
C LYS A 37 5.75 4.37 -6.03
N THR A 38 6.45 5.01 -5.09
CA THR A 38 5.85 6.06 -4.24
C THR A 38 5.34 7.24 -5.07
N SER A 39 5.96 7.52 -6.22
CA SER A 39 5.52 8.56 -7.15
C SER A 39 4.17 8.27 -7.83
N GLU A 40 3.74 7.01 -7.87
CA GLU A 40 2.46 6.58 -8.43
C GLU A 40 1.34 6.63 -7.39
N ILE A 41 1.65 6.90 -6.12
CA ILE A 41 0.66 6.99 -5.05
C ILE A 41 0.26 8.45 -4.85
N VAL A 42 -1.04 8.71 -4.82
CA VAL A 42 -1.60 10.03 -4.49
C VAL A 42 -1.92 10.12 -3.01
N GLN A 43 -2.47 9.03 -2.47
CA GLN A 43 -2.85 8.97 -1.07
C GLN A 43 -2.67 7.56 -0.52
N THR A 44 -2.00 7.45 0.62
CA THR A 44 -2.03 6.24 1.44
C THR A 44 -3.06 6.44 2.54
N THR A 45 -3.89 5.42 2.76
CA THR A 45 -4.77 5.34 3.92
C THR A 45 -4.33 4.12 4.69
N GLU A 46 -4.39 4.16 6.02
CA GLU A 46 -4.21 2.96 6.83
C GLU A 46 -5.27 1.95 6.40
N GLY A 47 -4.81 0.84 5.81
CA GLY A 47 -5.67 -0.28 5.43
C GLY A 47 -6.25 -0.93 6.68
N ALA A 48 -7.27 -1.77 6.50
CA ALA A 48 -7.92 -2.43 7.62
C ALA A 48 -6.88 -3.09 8.55
N SER A 49 -6.81 -2.61 9.79
CA SER A 49 -5.89 -3.07 10.82
C SER A 49 -6.39 -4.40 11.41
N LYS A 50 -6.62 -5.43 10.59
CA LYS A 50 -6.92 -6.80 11.03
C LYS A 50 -7.19 -7.74 9.85
N LEU A 51 -6.30 -8.71 9.65
CA LEU A 51 -6.79 -10.08 9.56
C LEU A 51 -6.71 -10.60 11.01
N ASP A 52 -7.87 -10.71 11.65
CA ASP A 52 -8.03 -11.48 12.87
C ASP A 52 -7.60 -12.93 12.55
N TRP A 53 -6.44 -13.33 13.08
CA TRP A 53 -6.04 -14.73 13.23
C TRP A 53 -5.89 -15.05 14.71
#